data_AF-A0AAQ0R8N9-F1
#
_entry.id   AF-A0AAQ0R8N9-F1
#
_cell.length_a   1.000
_cell.length_b   1.000
_cell.length_c   1.000
_cell.angle_alpha   90.00
_cell.angle_beta   90.00
_cell.angle_gamma   90.00
#
_symmetry.space_group_name_H-M   'P 1'
#
loop_
_entity.id
_entity.type
_entity.pdbx_description
1 polymer ?
#
loop_
_entity_poly.entity_id
_entity_poly.type
_entity_poly.pdbx_seq_one_letter_code
_entity_poly.pdbx_strand_id
1 'polypeptide(L)'
;MPFAAVAAIGAALLISGCSSEPAGPTAEEVRATQCAGFAELTPGYLETQADQKTISDKGSSLEERTDASMRIMKRTTDDGRRTHAYDCDARSDKELFAEYISK
;
A
#
# COMPACT_ATOMS: atom_id res chain seq x y z
N MET A 1 27.08 19.15 28.41
CA MET A 1 26.44 17.88 28.82
C MET A 1 26.52 17.83 30.34
N PRO A 2 25.45 17.57 31.13
CA PRO A 2 24.25 16.79 30.84
C PRO A 2 22.91 17.49 31.22
N PHE A 3 21.84 16.70 31.16
CA PHE A 3 20.40 16.93 31.24
C PHE A 3 19.86 17.24 32.65
N ALA A 4 18.73 17.97 32.73
CA ALA A 4 17.77 17.94 33.83
C ALA A 4 16.38 18.26 33.24
N ALA A 5 15.53 17.25 32.97
CA ALA A 5 14.59 16.62 33.89
C ALA A 5 13.41 17.54 34.28
N VAL A 6 12.27 17.36 33.60
CA VAL A 6 10.95 17.70 34.15
C VAL A 6 10.06 16.47 33.98
N ALA A 7 10.12 15.59 34.98
CA ALA A 7 9.09 14.60 35.23
C ALA A 7 8.05 15.26 36.15
N ALA A 8 6.97 15.79 35.57
CA ALA A 8 5.80 16.17 36.33
C ALA A 8 4.92 14.93 36.53
N ILE A 9 5.05 14.38 37.73
CA ILE A 9 4.30 13.26 38.27
C ILE A 9 2.83 13.68 38.40
N GLY A 10 2.00 13.24 37.46
CA GLY A 10 0.55 13.25 37.56
C GLY A 10 0.03 11.87 37.93
N ALA A 11 0.32 11.43 39.15
CA ALA A 11 -0.15 10.17 39.69
C ALA A 11 -1.64 10.26 40.05
N ALA A 12 -2.51 9.91 39.11
CA ALA A 12 -3.87 9.49 39.41
C ALA A 12 -3.86 7.97 39.61
N LEU A 13 -3.87 7.55 40.87
CA LEU A 13 -4.05 6.17 41.31
C LEU A 13 -5.43 5.66 40.90
N LEU A 14 -5.49 4.76 39.93
CA LEU A 14 -6.58 3.79 39.78
C LEU A 14 -5.97 2.39 39.85
N ILE A 15 -6.05 1.80 41.04
CA ILE A 15 -5.73 0.39 41.31
C ILE A 15 -6.94 -0.44 40.85
N SER A 16 -6.84 -1.08 39.70
CA SER A 16 -7.45 -2.39 39.39
C SER A 16 -6.95 -2.81 38.01
N GLY A 17 -6.37 -4.01 37.92
CA GLY A 17 -5.48 -4.42 36.84
C GLY A 17 -5.96 -4.10 35.41
N CYS A 18 -5.05 -3.51 34.64
CA CYS A 18 -5.04 -3.66 33.19
C CYS A 18 -3.63 -4.14 32.85
N SER A 19 -3.52 -5.38 32.38
CA SER A 19 -2.45 -5.73 31.45
C SER A 19 -2.56 -4.74 30.30
N SER A 20 -1.86 -3.62 30.40
CA SER A 20 -1.74 -2.66 29.30
C SER A 20 -0.74 -3.24 28.31
N GLU A 21 -1.12 -4.33 27.66
CA GLU A 21 -0.69 -4.49 26.28
C GLU A 21 -1.15 -3.21 25.56
N PRO A 22 -0.25 -2.50 24.85
CA PRO A 22 -0.70 -1.39 24.02
C PRO A 22 -1.79 -1.94 23.11
N ALA A 23 -3.01 -1.41 23.25
CA ALA A 23 -4.11 -1.77 22.37
C ALA A 23 -3.60 -1.55 20.95
N GLY A 24 -3.50 -2.66 20.20
CA GLY A 24 -3.04 -2.61 18.82
C GLY A 24 -3.94 -1.69 17.98
N PRO A 25 -3.48 -1.29 16.79
CA PRO A 25 -4.27 -0.44 15.92
C PRO A 25 -5.63 -1.09 15.61
N THR A 26 -6.67 -0.28 15.60
CA THR A 26 -8.01 -0.70 15.18
C THR A 26 -8.01 -1.09 13.70
N ALA A 27 -8.99 -1.89 13.28
CA ALA A 27 -9.13 -2.28 11.87
C ALA A 27 -9.28 -1.06 10.93
N GLU A 28 -9.90 0.02 11.43
CA GLU A 28 -10.05 1.27 10.69
C GLU A 28 -8.71 2.00 10.53
N GLU A 29 -7.91 2.08 11.58
CA GLU A 29 -6.56 2.68 11.54
C GLU A 29 -5.61 1.87 10.64
N VAL A 30 -5.71 0.53 10.66
CA VAL A 30 -4.97 -0.34 9.76
C VAL A 30 -5.36 -0.06 8.31
N ARG A 31 -6.67 0.00 8.01
CA ARG A 31 -7.15 0.29 6.65
C ARG A 31 -6.73 1.68 6.19
N ALA A 32 -6.84 2.70 7.04
CA ALA A 32 -6.44 4.06 6.72
C ALA A 32 -4.95 4.13 6.36
N THR A 33 -4.11 3.44 7.13
CA THR A 33 -2.66 3.35 6.87
C THR A 33 -2.37 2.62 5.56
N GLN A 34 -3.06 1.52 5.27
CA GLN A 34 -2.91 0.78 4.00
C GLN A 34 -3.35 1.63 2.79
N CYS A 35 -4.48 2.32 2.89
CA CYS A 35 -4.96 3.22 1.84
C CYS A 35 -3.98 4.38 1.60
N ALA A 36 -3.40 4.96 2.66
CA ALA A 36 -2.40 6.01 2.54
C ALA A 36 -1.15 5.49 1.81
N GLY A 37 -0.60 4.34 2.20
CA GLY A 37 0.55 3.73 1.53
C GLY A 37 0.27 3.34 0.07
N PHE A 38 -0.96 2.90 -0.23
CA PHE A 38 -1.40 2.61 -1.60
C PHE A 38 -1.43 3.87 -2.48
N ALA A 39 -1.92 4.99 -1.95
CA ALA A 39 -1.97 6.27 -2.66
C ALA A 39 -0.58 6.88 -2.91
N GLU A 40 0.42 6.55 -2.09
CA GLU A 40 1.81 6.99 -2.25
C GLU A 40 2.57 6.27 -3.37
N LEU A 41 2.03 5.16 -3.88
CA LEU A 41 2.65 4.45 -5.00
C LEU A 41 2.67 5.31 -6.25
N THR A 42 3.79 5.24 -7.00
CA THR A 42 3.88 5.87 -8.31
C THR A 42 2.75 5.38 -9.22
N PRO A 43 1.94 6.28 -9.82
CA PRO A 43 0.87 5.89 -10.74
C PRO A 43 1.37 4.97 -11.85
N GLY A 44 0.67 3.86 -12.09
CA GLY A 44 1.04 2.87 -13.11
C GLY A 44 2.04 1.79 -12.64
N TYR A 45 2.61 1.92 -11.45
CA TYR A 45 3.56 0.96 -10.89
C TYR A 45 3.00 -0.47 -10.77
N LEU A 46 1.80 -0.64 -10.20
CA LEU A 46 1.25 -1.97 -9.92
C LEU A 46 0.85 -2.70 -11.19
N GLU A 47 0.29 -1.98 -12.15
CA GLU A 47 -0.06 -2.56 -13.43
C GLU A 47 1.19 -2.92 -14.25
N THR A 48 2.26 -2.13 -14.13
CA THR A 48 3.57 -2.46 -14.73
C THR A 48 4.18 -3.71 -14.10
N GLN A 49 4.09 -3.86 -12.78
CA GLN A 49 4.50 -5.08 -12.06
C GLN A 49 3.71 -6.31 -12.54
N ALA A 50 2.40 -6.19 -12.72
CA ALA A 50 1.55 -7.27 -13.22
C ALA A 50 1.94 -7.70 -14.65
N ASP A 51 2.21 -6.73 -15.54
CA ASP A 51 2.67 -7.00 -16.89
C ASP A 51 4.07 -7.65 -16.89
N GLN A 52 4.99 -7.19 -16.04
CA GLN A 52 6.31 -7.82 -15.88
C GLN A 52 6.23 -9.27 -15.38
N LYS A 53 5.31 -9.54 -14.43
CA LYS A 53 5.06 -10.90 -13.95
C LYS A 53 4.64 -11.81 -15.09
N THR A 54 3.70 -11.36 -15.93
CA THR A 54 3.26 -12.09 -17.14
C THR A 54 4.41 -12.37 -18.09
N ILE A 55 5.28 -11.39 -18.35
CA ILE A 55 6.45 -11.55 -19.22
C ILE A 55 7.42 -12.61 -18.66
N SER A 56 7.66 -12.58 -17.35
CA SER A 56 8.60 -13.50 -16.68
C SER A 56 8.03 -14.89 -16.41
N ASP A 57 6.71 -15.06 -16.50
CA ASP A 57 6.04 -16.31 -16.21
C ASP A 57 6.24 -17.32 -17.34
N LYS A 58 6.81 -18.49 -16.99
CA LYS A 58 7.07 -19.59 -17.91
C LYS A 58 5.78 -20.24 -18.44
N GLY A 59 4.67 -20.13 -17.70
CA GLY A 59 3.36 -20.65 -18.09
C GLY A 59 2.62 -19.79 -19.12
N SER A 60 2.95 -18.49 -19.20
CA SER A 60 2.35 -17.57 -20.16
C SER A 60 2.76 -17.90 -21.60
N SER A 61 1.81 -17.83 -22.51
CA SER A 61 2.00 -17.98 -23.95
C SER A 61 2.83 -16.84 -24.55
N LEU A 62 3.31 -17.02 -25.78
CA LEU A 62 4.03 -15.97 -26.50
C LEU A 62 3.16 -14.71 -26.69
N GLU A 63 1.90 -14.90 -27.05
CA GLU A 63 0.93 -13.82 -27.27
C GLU A 63 0.72 -13.00 -25.99
N GLU A 64 0.48 -13.66 -24.85
CA GLU A 64 0.30 -12.97 -23.56
C GLU A 64 1.52 -12.15 -23.15
N ARG A 65 2.73 -12.68 -23.37
CA ARG A 65 3.97 -11.95 -23.08
C ARG A 65 4.18 -10.76 -24.03
N THR A 66 3.82 -10.91 -25.30
CA THR A 66 3.88 -9.81 -26.28
C THR A 66 2.88 -8.72 -25.92
N ASP A 67 1.64 -9.07 -25.59
CA ASP A 67 0.61 -8.12 -25.18
C ASP A 67 0.99 -7.38 -23.90
N ALA A 68 1.54 -8.08 -22.91
CA ALA A 68 2.06 -7.45 -21.69
C ALA A 68 3.18 -6.45 -21.99
N SER A 69 4.09 -6.80 -22.90
CA SER A 69 5.17 -5.91 -23.35
C SER A 69 4.62 -4.66 -24.04
N MET A 70 3.62 -4.82 -24.90
CA MET A 70 2.93 -3.71 -25.57
C MET A 70 2.20 -2.79 -24.58
N ARG A 71 1.57 -3.34 -23.54
CA ARG A 71 0.95 -2.54 -22.48
C ARG A 71 1.98 -1.70 -21.71
N ILE A 72 3.14 -2.27 -21.38
CA ILE A 72 4.23 -1.50 -20.73
C ILE A 72 4.67 -0.34 -21.63
N MET A 73 4.91 -0.57 -22.92
CA MET A 73 5.27 0.49 -23.87
C MET A 73 4.16 1.55 -24.00
N LYS A 74 2.89 1.15 -24.00
CA LYS A 74 1.78 2.09 -24.04
C LYS A 74 1.76 2.98 -22.81
N ARG A 75 2.07 2.46 -21.62
CA ARG A 75 2.14 3.24 -20.36
C ARG A 75 3.28 4.28 -20.33
N THR A 76 4.29 4.16 -21.19
CA THR A 76 5.33 5.19 -21.34
C THR A 76 4.90 6.36 -22.23
N THR A 77 3.75 6.24 -22.91
CA THR A 77 3.14 7.33 -23.68
C THR A 77 2.08 8.04 -22.85
N ASP A 78 1.82 9.33 -23.12
CA ASP A 78 0.85 10.11 -22.35
C ASP A 78 -0.58 9.53 -22.40
N ASP A 79 -0.96 8.90 -23.51
CA ASP A 79 -2.30 8.30 -23.70
C ASP A 79 -2.52 7.00 -22.91
N GLY A 80 -1.44 6.34 -22.47
CA GLY A 80 -1.49 5.08 -21.74
C GLY A 80 -1.09 5.19 -20.27
N ARG A 81 -0.58 6.35 -19.85
CA ARG A 81 -0.06 6.56 -18.52
C ARG A 81 -1.19 6.86 -17.54
N ARG A 82 -1.18 6.17 -16.40
CA ARG A 82 -2.00 6.57 -15.26
C ARG A 82 -1.48 7.90 -14.72
N THR A 83 -2.34 8.91 -14.64
CA THR A 83 -1.97 10.27 -14.21
C THR A 83 -2.41 10.63 -12.80
N HIS A 84 -3.20 9.78 -12.17
CA HIS A 84 -3.74 9.98 -10.83
C HIS A 84 -3.20 8.95 -9.85
N ALA A 85 -3.11 9.34 -8.58
CA ALA A 85 -2.78 8.44 -7.48
C ALA A 85 -3.77 7.27 -7.41
N TYR A 86 -3.38 6.19 -6.73
CA TYR A 86 -4.32 5.11 -6.45
C TYR A 86 -5.30 5.51 -5.35
N ASP A 87 -6.51 4.98 -5.44
CA ASP A 87 -7.59 5.22 -4.50
C ASP A 87 -8.18 3.86 -4.07
N CYS A 88 -8.01 3.50 -2.80
CA CYS A 88 -8.47 2.22 -2.28
C CYS A 88 -10.01 2.06 -2.30
N ASP A 89 -10.75 3.16 -2.42
CA ASP A 89 -12.21 3.18 -2.50
C ASP A 89 -12.71 3.24 -3.95
N ALA A 90 -11.87 3.65 -4.89
CA ALA A 90 -12.21 3.69 -6.31
C ALA A 90 -12.48 2.28 -6.85
N ARG A 91 -13.60 2.13 -7.56
CA ARG A 91 -14.00 0.84 -8.15
C ARG A 91 -12.93 0.26 -9.08
N SER A 92 -12.19 1.10 -9.80
CA SER A 92 -11.12 0.69 -10.72
C SER A 92 -9.90 0.10 -10.02
N ASP A 93 -9.70 0.44 -8.76
CA ASP A 93 -8.46 0.15 -8.02
C ASP A 93 -8.68 -0.91 -6.94
N LYS A 94 -9.93 -1.37 -6.73
CA LYS A 94 -10.26 -2.37 -5.71
C LYS A 94 -9.42 -3.64 -5.82
N GLU A 95 -9.24 -4.15 -7.03
CA GLU A 95 -8.45 -5.37 -7.27
C GLU A 95 -6.95 -5.11 -7.04
N LEU A 96 -6.45 -3.95 -7.45
CA LEU A 96 -5.06 -3.53 -7.21
C LEU A 96 -4.78 -3.33 -5.71
N PHE A 97 -5.73 -2.76 -4.98
CA PHE A 97 -5.63 -2.57 -3.53
C PHE A 97 -5.66 -3.92 -2.79
N ALA A 98 -6.57 -4.82 -3.18
CA ALA A 98 -6.61 -6.18 -2.64
C ALA A 98 -5.29 -6.93 -2.86
N GLU A 99 -4.69 -6.81 -4.05
CA GLU A 99 -3.39 -7.40 -4.33
C GLU A 99 -2.28 -6.74 -3.49
N TYR A 100 -2.29 -5.41 -3.38
CA TYR A 100 -1.30 -4.64 -2.60
C TYR A 100 -1.24 -5.07 -1.13
N ILE A 101 -2.39 -5.25 -0.47
CA ILE A 101 -2.43 -5.65 0.95
C ILE A 101 -2.25 -7.16 1.18
N SER A 102 -2.24 -7.97 0.11
CA SER A 102 -2.05 -9.43 0.18
C SER A 102 -0.59 -9.87 0.10
N LYS A 103 0.32 -8.94 -0.21
CA LYS A 103 1.77 -9.15 -0.31
C LYS A 103 2.43 -8.88 1.04
#